data_AF-A0A429MKJ7-F1
#
_entry.id   AF-A0A429MKJ7-F1
#
_cell.length_a   1.000
_cell.length_b   1.000
_cell.length_c   1.000
_cell.angle_alpha   90.00
_cell.angle_beta   90.00
_cell.angle_gamma   90.00
#
_symmetry.space_group_name_H-M   'P 1'
#
loop_
_entity.id
_entity.type
_entity.pdbx_description
1 polymer ?
#
loop_
_entity_poly.entity_id
_entity_poly.type
_entity_poly.pdbx_seq_one_letter_code
_entity_poly.pdbx_strand_id
1 'polypeptide(L)'
;MFVDLNSDLGESFGSWKMGNDDQILPVVTSANIACGFHAGDPLGILKTVRKAVELGVTIGAHVSYPDLVGFGRRNMDLSRDELIADVLYQISALDGLAKVAGSKV
;
A
#
# COMPACT_ATOMS: atom_id res chain seq x y z
N MET A 1 2.73 -28.03 4.32
CA MET A 1 2.69 -27.15 3.13
C MET A 1 2.34 -25.76 3.64
N PHE A 2 3.13 -24.74 3.29
CA PHE A 2 2.88 -23.34 3.67
C PHE A 2 2.56 -22.55 2.39
N VAL A 3 1.57 -21.67 2.46
CA VAL A 3 1.15 -20.80 1.36
C VAL A 3 0.97 -19.39 1.90
N ASP A 4 1.44 -18.39 1.15
CA ASP A 4 1.15 -16.98 1.45
C ASP A 4 -0.26 -16.61 0.97
N LEU A 5 -0.99 -15.90 1.80
CA LEU A 5 -2.23 -15.24 1.45
C LEU A 5 -2.02 -13.74 1.55
N ASN A 6 -2.21 -13.02 0.45
CA ASN A 6 -2.10 -11.57 0.41
C ASN A 6 -3.40 -10.89 -0.01
N SER A 7 -3.51 -9.61 0.33
CA SER A 7 -4.62 -8.74 -0.09
C SER A 7 -4.15 -7.30 -0.20
N ASP A 8 -4.79 -6.55 -1.10
CA ASP A 8 -4.57 -5.12 -1.31
C ASP A 8 -5.33 -4.34 -0.23
N LEU A 9 -4.61 -3.47 0.49
CA LEU A 9 -5.07 -2.82 1.72
C LEU A 9 -4.58 -1.38 1.80
N GLY A 10 -5.11 -0.60 2.74
CA GLY A 10 -4.75 0.81 2.90
C GLY A 10 -5.25 1.69 1.75
N GLU A 11 -6.28 1.24 1.02
CA GLU A 11 -6.77 1.92 -0.19
C GLU A 11 -7.83 3.01 0.09
N SER A 12 -8.11 3.30 1.36
CA SER A 12 -8.94 4.47 1.72
C SER A 12 -8.19 5.77 1.38
N PHE A 13 -8.92 6.86 1.12
CA PHE A 13 -8.30 8.15 0.81
C PHE A 13 -9.11 9.32 1.37
N GLY A 14 -8.52 10.02 2.35
CA GLY A 14 -9.18 11.13 3.04
C GLY A 14 -10.45 10.65 3.75
N SER A 15 -11.60 11.26 3.42
CA SER A 15 -12.88 10.87 3.99
C SER A 15 -13.50 9.63 3.33
N TRP A 16 -12.97 9.18 2.20
CA TRP A 16 -13.50 8.02 1.48
C TRP A 16 -12.92 6.72 2.02
N LYS A 17 -13.80 5.77 2.32
CA LYS A 17 -13.45 4.46 2.85
C LYS A 17 -13.54 3.40 1.75
N MET A 18 -12.51 2.57 1.65
CA MET A 18 -12.45 1.41 0.76
C MET A 18 -12.07 0.17 1.55
N GLY A 19 -12.63 -0.97 1.16
CA GLY A 19 -12.31 -2.27 1.73
C GLY A 19 -12.73 -2.43 3.19
N ASN A 20 -12.09 -3.39 3.86
CA ASN A 20 -12.32 -3.69 5.26
C ASN A 20 -11.04 -4.22 5.92
N ASP A 21 -10.00 -3.38 5.93
CA ASP A 21 -8.65 -3.73 6.39
C ASP A 21 -8.64 -4.41 7.77
N ASP A 22 -9.48 -3.94 8.70
CA ASP A 22 -9.57 -4.48 10.06
C ASP A 22 -10.01 -5.95 10.09
N GLN A 23 -10.78 -6.40 9.10
CA GLN A 23 -11.22 -7.79 8.98
C GLN A 23 -10.27 -8.65 8.14
N ILE A 24 -9.55 -8.04 7.19
CA ILE A 24 -8.67 -8.77 6.28
C ILE A 24 -7.26 -8.95 6.85
N LEU A 25 -6.70 -7.94 7.53
CA LEU A 25 -5.36 -8.03 8.11
C LEU A 25 -5.15 -9.25 9.03
N PRO A 26 -6.11 -9.66 9.88
CA PRO A 26 -5.94 -10.83 10.74
C PRO A 26 -5.92 -12.18 10.01
N VAL A 27 -6.32 -12.25 8.73
CA VAL A 27 -6.41 -13.50 7.97
C VAL A 27 -5.31 -13.68 6.92
N VAL A 28 -4.62 -12.60 6.53
CA VAL A 28 -3.55 -12.62 5.52
C VAL A 28 -2.18 -12.79 6.16
N THR A 29 -1.22 -13.33 5.41
CA THR A 29 0.20 -13.39 5.80
C THR A 29 1.00 -12.20 5.26
N SER A 30 0.50 -11.56 4.18
CA SER A 30 1.10 -10.38 3.56
C SER A 30 0.03 -9.34 3.19
N ALA A 31 0.38 -8.06 3.26
CA ALA A 31 -0.48 -6.93 2.91
C ALA A 31 0.18 -6.06 1.83
N ASN A 32 -0.48 -5.91 0.68
CA ASN A 32 -0.04 -4.98 -0.36
C ASN A 32 -0.66 -3.61 -0.03
N ILE A 33 0.12 -2.71 0.59
CA ILE A 33 -0.40 -1.43 1.09
C ILE A 33 -0.24 -0.35 0.01
N ALA A 34 -1.34 0.38 -0.26
CA ALA A 34 -1.33 1.49 -1.22
C ALA A 34 -0.30 2.58 -0.85
N CYS A 35 0.22 3.27 -1.88
CA CYS A 35 1.36 4.17 -1.74
C CYS A 35 1.06 5.65 -2.07
N GLY A 36 -0.22 6.02 -2.19
CA GLY A 36 -0.66 7.41 -2.35
C GLY A 36 -0.93 7.88 -3.77
N PHE A 37 -0.69 7.04 -4.78
CA PHE A 37 -0.91 7.40 -6.18
C PHE A 37 -2.32 7.04 -6.64
N HIS A 38 -2.70 5.76 -6.59
CA HIS A 38 -4.07 5.34 -6.88
C HIS A 38 -5.01 5.44 -5.69
N ALA A 39 -4.47 5.33 -4.47
CA ALA A 39 -5.19 5.24 -3.22
C ALA A 39 -4.24 5.42 -2.03
N GLY A 40 -4.78 5.53 -0.81
CA GLY A 40 -4.00 5.63 0.42
C GLY A 40 -3.51 7.03 0.73
N ASP A 41 -4.17 7.75 1.64
CA ASP A 41 -3.58 8.98 2.19
C ASP A 41 -2.51 8.66 3.27
N PRO A 42 -1.56 9.57 3.57
CA PRO A 42 -0.46 9.26 4.49
C PRO A 42 -0.89 8.81 5.89
N LEU A 43 -2.01 9.34 6.40
CA LEU A 43 -2.53 8.95 7.71
C LEU A 43 -3.17 7.56 7.64
N GLY A 44 -3.94 7.27 6.59
CA GLY A 44 -4.50 5.95 6.31
C GLY A 44 -3.41 4.87 6.19
N ILE A 45 -2.41 5.11 5.34
CA ILE A 45 -1.29 4.20 5.12
C ILE A 45 -0.56 3.89 6.44
N LEU A 46 -0.23 4.91 7.24
CA LEU A 46 0.46 4.69 8.51
C LEU A 46 -0.36 3.85 9.50
N LYS A 47 -1.70 3.98 9.49
CA LYS A 47 -2.58 3.15 10.32
C LYS A 47 -2.55 1.69 9.87
N THR A 48 -2.70 1.43 8.57
CA THR A 48 -2.64 0.07 8.02
C THR A 48 -1.27 -0.57 8.27
N VAL A 49 -0.18 0.17 8.06
CA VAL A 49 1.20 -0.26 8.38
C VAL A 49 1.32 -0.67 9.86
N ARG A 50 0.94 0.20 10.80
CA ARG A 50 1.02 -0.11 12.23
C ARG A 50 0.21 -1.35 12.60
N LYS A 51 -0.96 -1.52 11.99
CA LYS A 51 -1.80 -2.69 12.24
C LYS A 51 -1.19 -3.97 11.68
N ALA A 52 -0.60 -3.91 10.49
CA ALA A 52 0.14 -5.03 9.91
C ALA A 52 1.31 -5.45 10.83
N VAL A 53 2.08 -4.49 11.36
CA VAL A 53 3.16 -4.77 12.31
C VAL A 53 2.65 -5.42 13.60
N GLU A 54 1.58 -4.89 14.19
CA GLU A 54 0.96 -5.45 15.40
C GLU A 54 0.56 -6.92 15.21
N LEU A 55 0.07 -7.26 14.02
CA LEU A 55 -0.40 -8.61 13.67
C LEU A 55 0.69 -9.52 13.10
N GLY A 56 1.92 -9.02 12.91
CA GLY A 56 3.01 -9.77 12.29
C GLY A 56 2.80 -10.07 10.81
N VAL A 57 2.00 -9.26 10.10
CA VAL A 57 1.75 -9.37 8.67
C VAL A 57 2.89 -8.72 7.87
N THR A 58 3.36 -9.40 6.83
CA THR A 58 4.41 -8.87 5.93
C THR A 58 3.88 -7.66 5.16
N ILE A 59 4.67 -6.60 5.06
CA ILE A 59 4.28 -5.38 4.36
C ILE A 59 4.89 -5.38 2.95
N GLY A 60 4.07 -5.18 1.93
CA GLY A 60 4.49 -4.99 0.55
C GLY A 60 3.96 -3.67 -0.03
N ALA A 61 4.72 -3.05 -0.94
CA ALA A 61 4.29 -1.84 -1.63
C ALA A 61 3.34 -2.16 -2.78
N HIS A 62 2.11 -1.64 -2.70
CA HIS A 62 1.15 -1.68 -3.80
C HIS A 62 1.27 -0.40 -4.64
N VAL A 63 2.29 -0.36 -5.49
CA VAL A 63 2.58 0.77 -6.38
C VAL A 63 1.58 0.82 -7.54
N SER A 64 1.32 2.02 -8.03
CA SER A 64 0.36 2.24 -9.12
C SER A 64 0.73 3.44 -9.98
N TYR A 65 -0.01 3.61 -11.07
CA TYR A 65 0.01 4.85 -11.84
C TYR A 65 -0.49 6.03 -10.99
N PRO A 66 -0.02 7.27 -11.24
CA PRO A 66 -0.49 8.50 -10.58
C PRO A 66 -1.90 8.88 -11.05
N ASP A 67 -2.87 8.00 -10.81
CA ASP A 67 -4.25 8.12 -11.24
C ASP A 67 -5.22 7.85 -10.08
N LEU A 68 -5.33 8.83 -9.19
CA LEU A 68 -6.21 8.73 -8.02
C LEU A 68 -7.69 8.57 -8.42
N VAL A 69 -8.18 9.37 -9.38
CA VAL A 69 -9.59 9.36 -9.79
C VAL A 69 -9.97 8.05 -10.49
N GLY A 70 -9.08 7.50 -11.31
CA GLY A 70 -9.28 6.21 -11.95
C GLY A 70 -8.81 5.02 -11.12
N PHE A 71 -8.40 5.25 -9.87
CA PHE A 71 -7.91 4.22 -8.95
C PHE A 71 -6.76 3.38 -9.54
N GLY A 72 -5.89 4.00 -10.35
CA GLY A 72 -4.76 3.34 -10.98
C GLY A 72 -5.16 2.28 -12.02
N ARG A 73 -6.44 2.18 -12.39
CA ARG A 73 -6.98 1.14 -13.29
C ARG A 73 -7.00 1.54 -14.76
N ARG A 74 -6.53 2.74 -15.09
CA ARG A 74 -6.42 3.22 -16.47
C ARG A 74 -4.97 3.15 -16.92
N ASN A 75 -4.77 2.71 -18.15
CA ASN A 75 -3.44 2.74 -18.76
C ASN A 75 -2.97 4.19 -18.89
N MET A 76 -1.70 4.42 -18.57
CA MET A 76 -1.02 5.69 -18.77
C MET A 76 0.25 5.43 -19.57
N ASP A 77 0.49 6.26 -20.59
CA ASP A 77 1.71 6.21 -21.37
C ASP A 77 2.77 7.07 -20.67
N LEU A 78 3.56 6.40 -19.82
CA LEU A 78 4.68 7.00 -19.09
C LEU A 78 5.99 6.61 -19.78
N SER A 79 6.93 7.54 -19.82
CA SER A 79 8.31 7.22 -20.16
C SER A 79 8.90 6.23 -19.15
N ARG A 80 9.96 5.54 -19.57
CA ARG A 80 10.71 4.63 -18.69
C ARG A 80 11.21 5.33 -17.43
N ASP A 81 11.68 6.57 -17.55
CA ASP A 81 12.26 7.31 -16.43
C ASP A 81 11.19 7.76 -15.43
N GLU A 82 10.01 8.17 -15.93
CA GLU A 82 8.84 8.45 -15.08
C GLU A 82 8.40 7.21 -14.32
N LEU A 83 8.25 6.06 -15.00
CA LEU A 83 7.84 4.82 -14.36
C LEU A 83 8.82 4.39 -13.25
N ILE A 84 10.13 4.49 -13.50
CA ILE A 84 11.16 4.18 -12.49
C ILE A 84 11.04 5.12 -11.29
N ALA A 85 10.93 6.43 -11.54
CA ALA A 85 10.84 7.43 -10.49
C ALA A 85 9.57 7.23 -9.63
N ASP A 86 8.43 7.00 -10.25
CA ASP A 86 7.14 6.81 -9.58
C ASP A 86 7.14 5.55 -8.69
N VAL A 87 7.71 4.44 -9.19
CA VAL A 87 7.84 3.20 -8.42
C VAL A 87 8.78 3.40 -7.22
N LEU A 88 9.94 4.02 -7.43
CA LEU A 88 10.91 4.28 -6.36
C LEU A 88 10.34 5.22 -5.29
N TYR A 89 9.62 6.26 -5.70
CA TYR A 89 8.98 7.21 -4.80
C TYR A 89 7.98 6.50 -3.89
N GLN A 90 7.08 5.71 -4.48
CA GLN A 90 6.03 4.99 -3.76
C GLN A 90 6.61 3.97 -2.76
N ILE A 91 7.59 3.17 -3.19
CA ILE A 91 8.27 2.22 -2.31
C ILE A 91 8.97 2.94 -1.16
N SER A 92 9.70 4.03 -1.44
CA SER A 92 10.44 4.77 -0.42
C SER A 92 9.51 5.43 0.59
N ALA A 93 8.36 5.93 0.14
CA ALA A 93 7.34 6.50 1.02
C ALA A 93 6.79 5.45 1.99
N LEU A 94 6.41 4.27 1.49
CA LEU A 94 5.90 3.19 2.35
C LEU A 94 6.99 2.63 3.28
N ASP A 95 8.20 2.39 2.76
CA ASP A 95 9.32 1.87 3.55
C ASP A 95 9.73 2.85 4.67
N GLY A 96 9.69 4.15 4.41
CA GLY A 96 9.87 5.18 5.44
C GLY A 96 8.85 5.06 6.58
N LEU A 97 7.57 4.86 6.26
CA LEU A 97 6.51 4.67 7.26
C LEU A 97 6.66 3.32 7.99
N ALA A 98 7.00 2.25 7.28
CA ALA A 98 7.24 0.93 7.85
C ALA A 98 8.39 0.95 8.86
N LYS A 99 9.50 1.62 8.52
CA LYS A 99 10.65 1.83 9.42
C LYS A 99 10.28 2.54 10.71
N VAL A 100 9.48 3.61 10.62
CA VAL A 100 8.98 4.33 11.81
C VAL A 100 8.07 3.45 12.66
N ALA A 101 7.34 2.52 12.05
CA ALA A 101 6.51 1.53 12.75
C ALA A 101 7.29 0.30 13.26
N GLY A 102 8.61 0.23 13.04
CA GLY A 102 9.45 -0.89 13.51
C GLY A 102 9.50 -2.09 12.54
N SER A 103 9.17 -1.89 11.28
CA SER A 103 9.22 -2.91 10.22
C SER A 103 9.94 -2.38 8.98
N LYS A 104 9.78 -3.07 7.85
CA LYS A 104 10.30 -2.71 6.53
C LYS A 104 9.34 -3.19 5.45
N VAL A 105 9.47 -2.60 4.26
CA VAL A 105 8.93 -3.18 3.02
C VAL A 105 9.92 -4.22 2.48
#